data_AF-A0A094Q2M9-F1
#
_entry.id   AF-A0A094Q2M9-F1
#
_cell.length_a   1.000
_cell.length_b   1.000
_cell.length_c   1.000
_cell.angle_alpha   90.00
_cell.angle_beta   90.00
_cell.angle_gamma   90.00
#
_symmetry.space_group_name_H-M   'P 1'
#
loop_
_entity.id
_entity.type
_entity.pdbx_description
1 polymer ?
#
loop_
_entity_poly.entity_id
_entity_poly.type
_entity_poly.pdbx_seq_one_letter_code
_entity_poly.pdbx_strand_id
1 'polypeptide(L)'
;MVLESDLDTLMKRTSKRPLVTGVIGKNHAAIFASAIGLLSLIIFWFLTTPLATVFTAVAIGFYVFIYTMALKRHTSQNIVWGGAAGCMPVLIGWAAVTNSISWIAVAFFLVIFFWTPPHFWALAIKYKDDYEAASIPMLPVIAARTIVVKNMWFYTVAMIASSIALIYLADLQWWAMVITIGLGLVFAFQLLQLKENSENYNSVAAKIFHWSITYLTLFSALLVVAQLLKA
;
A
#
# COMPACT_ATOMS: atom_id res chain seq x y z
N MET A 1 7.09 -13.65 1.96
CA MET A 1 8.51 -14.04 1.94
C MET A 1 8.74 -15.53 1.93
N VAL A 2 8.37 -16.30 2.97
CA VAL A 2 8.60 -17.78 2.97
C VAL A 2 7.94 -18.46 1.77
N LEU A 3 6.68 -18.12 1.47
CA LEU A 3 5.91 -18.67 0.35
C LEU A 3 6.37 -18.17 -1.04
N GLU A 4 7.30 -17.22 -1.08
CA GLU A 4 7.69 -16.51 -2.31
C GLU A 4 9.17 -16.67 -2.63
N SER A 5 9.93 -17.39 -1.79
CA SER A 5 11.38 -17.55 -1.94
C SER A 5 11.77 -18.05 -3.33
N ASP A 6 10.94 -18.93 -3.91
CA ASP A 6 11.25 -19.57 -5.18
C ASP A 6 11.09 -18.56 -6.33
N LEU A 7 10.07 -17.69 -6.28
CA LEU A 7 9.89 -16.59 -7.23
C LEU A 7 10.94 -15.49 -7.05
N ASP A 8 11.34 -15.23 -5.80
CA ASP A 8 12.35 -14.24 -5.49
C ASP A 8 13.72 -14.57 -6.11
N THR A 9 13.99 -15.84 -6.42
CA THR A 9 15.22 -16.27 -7.13
C THR A 9 15.30 -15.75 -8.56
N LEU A 10 14.14 -15.51 -9.19
CA LEU A 10 14.01 -15.13 -10.60
C LEU A 10 14.12 -13.61 -10.81
N MET A 11 14.09 -12.82 -9.74
CA MET A 11 14.13 -11.36 -9.78
C MET A 11 15.49 -10.84 -9.31
N LYS A 12 16.16 -10.01 -10.10
CA LYS A 12 17.49 -9.45 -9.76
C LYS A 12 17.46 -8.67 -8.45
N ARG A 13 16.35 -7.99 -8.17
CA ARG A 13 16.16 -7.21 -6.95
C ARG A 13 16.09 -8.06 -5.68
N THR A 14 15.61 -9.31 -5.76
CA THR A 14 15.29 -10.12 -4.57
C THR A 14 16.08 -11.42 -4.46
N SER A 15 16.87 -11.77 -5.48
CA SER A 15 17.69 -12.98 -5.50
C SER A 15 18.75 -13.05 -4.39
N LYS A 16 19.07 -11.91 -3.76
CA LYS A 16 20.00 -11.80 -2.64
C LYS A 16 19.34 -11.87 -1.25
N ARG A 17 18.03 -12.14 -1.16
CA ARG A 17 17.33 -12.22 0.13
C ARG A 17 17.83 -13.40 0.97
N PRO A 18 17.88 -13.31 2.32
CA PRO A 18 18.38 -14.38 3.18
C PRO A 18 17.70 -15.75 3.02
N LEU A 19 16.42 -15.76 2.66
CA LEU A 19 15.65 -16.98 2.37
C LEU A 19 15.99 -17.60 1.01
N VAL A 20 16.46 -16.80 0.05
CA VAL A 20 16.89 -17.26 -1.27
C VAL A 20 18.32 -17.79 -1.21
N THR A 21 19.20 -17.08 -0.51
CA THR A 21 20.62 -17.46 -0.36
C THR A 21 20.84 -18.59 0.63
N GLY A 22 19.80 -19.05 1.33
CA GLY A 22 19.88 -20.14 2.31
C GLY A 22 20.49 -19.75 3.66
N VAL A 23 20.82 -18.47 3.87
CA VAL A 23 21.31 -17.94 5.16
C VAL A 23 20.29 -18.20 6.28
N ILE A 24 18.99 -18.16 5.95
CA ILE A 24 17.91 -18.53 6.86
C ILE A 24 17.11 -19.68 6.23
N GLY A 25 16.96 -20.80 6.94
CA GLY A 25 16.13 -21.91 6.49
C GLY A 25 14.63 -21.57 6.50
N LYS A 26 13.87 -22.09 5.52
CA LYS A 26 12.42 -21.85 5.37
C LYS A 26 11.65 -22.17 6.66
N ASN A 27 12.00 -23.27 7.34
CA ASN A 27 11.36 -23.68 8.59
C ASN A 27 11.60 -22.67 9.73
N HIS A 28 12.85 -22.20 9.90
CA HIS A 28 13.18 -21.20 10.91
C HIS A 28 12.42 -19.89 10.67
N ALA A 29 12.36 -19.44 9.42
CA ALA A 29 11.59 -18.24 9.07
C ALA A 29 10.08 -18.43 9.27
N ALA A 30 9.53 -19.61 8.99
CA ALA A 30 8.12 -19.91 9.23
C ALA A 30 7.79 -19.92 10.73
N ILE A 31 8.63 -20.55 11.56
CA ILE A 31 8.48 -20.53 13.02
C ILE A 31 8.54 -19.11 13.55
N PHE A 32 9.55 -18.34 13.12
CA PHE A 32 9.69 -16.94 13.53
C PHE A 32 8.47 -16.10 13.13
N ALA A 33 8.02 -16.20 11.88
CA ALA A 33 6.85 -15.46 11.39
C ALA A 33 5.58 -15.83 12.15
N SER A 34 5.34 -17.13 12.41
CA SER A 34 4.21 -17.60 13.19
C SER A 34 4.27 -17.14 14.65
N ALA A 35 5.45 -17.20 15.27
CA ALA A 35 5.66 -16.76 16.65
C ALA A 35 5.39 -15.25 16.81
N ILE A 36 5.94 -14.42 15.91
CA ILE A 36 5.68 -12.96 15.92
C ILE A 36 4.20 -12.66 15.60
N GLY A 37 3.59 -13.40 14.67
CA GLY A 37 2.16 -13.31 14.39
C GLY A 37 1.30 -13.56 15.62
N LEU A 38 1.50 -14.70 16.30
CA LEU A 38 0.79 -15.04 17.52
C LEU A 38 1.05 -14.04 18.65
N LEU A 39 2.31 -13.64 18.85
CA LEU A 39 2.69 -12.65 19.86
C LEU A 39 1.98 -11.32 19.62
N SER A 40 1.88 -10.88 18.37
CA SER A 40 1.13 -9.65 18.04
C SER A 40 -0.34 -9.76 18.44
N LEU A 41 -1.01 -10.88 18.17
CA LEU A 41 -2.41 -11.09 18.54
C LEU A 41 -2.62 -11.09 20.06
N ILE A 42 -1.68 -11.70 20.80
CA ILE A 42 -1.68 -11.67 22.28
C ILE A 42 -1.54 -10.22 22.77
N ILE A 43 -0.59 -9.46 22.22
CA ILE A 43 -0.40 -8.05 22.56
C ILE A 43 -1.67 -7.25 22.29
N PHE A 44 -2.29 -7.39 21.11
CA PHE A 44 -3.53 -6.68 20.80
C PHE A 44 -4.66 -7.06 21.77
N TRP A 45 -4.81 -8.35 22.09
CA TRP A 45 -5.88 -8.84 22.96
C TRP A 45 -5.78 -8.29 24.39
N PHE A 46 -4.58 -8.29 24.97
CA PHE A 46 -4.39 -7.89 26.37
C PHE A 46 -4.08 -6.41 26.56
N LEU A 47 -3.46 -5.74 25.57
CA LEU A 47 -2.97 -4.37 25.70
C LEU A 47 -3.70 -3.33 24.84
N THR A 48 -4.65 -3.75 23.99
CA THR A 48 -5.43 -2.82 23.15
C THR A 48 -6.94 -3.11 23.23
N THR A 49 -7.54 -3.67 22.20
CA THR A 49 -8.98 -3.97 22.12
C THR A 49 -9.24 -5.28 21.37
N PRO A 50 -10.33 -6.01 21.70
CA PRO A 50 -10.70 -7.22 20.97
C PRO A 50 -10.93 -6.98 19.48
N LEU A 51 -11.51 -5.82 19.10
CA LEU A 51 -11.76 -5.49 17.69
C LEU A 51 -10.46 -5.34 16.90
N ALA A 52 -9.43 -4.69 17.48
CA ALA A 52 -8.13 -4.57 16.84
C ALA A 52 -7.43 -5.93 16.69
N THR A 53 -7.60 -6.85 17.65
CA THR A 53 -7.11 -8.23 17.54
C THR A 53 -7.75 -8.96 16.36
N VAL A 54 -9.08 -8.89 16.23
CA VAL A 54 -9.81 -9.53 15.12
C VAL A 54 -9.35 -8.97 13.78
N PHE A 55 -9.25 -7.65 13.64
CA PHE A 55 -8.76 -7.04 12.40
C PHE A 55 -7.31 -7.40 12.09
N THR A 56 -6.46 -7.51 13.10
CA THR A 56 -5.07 -7.95 12.91
C THR A 56 -5.03 -9.40 12.42
N ALA A 57 -5.82 -10.30 13.01
CA ALA A 57 -5.92 -11.69 12.57
C ALA A 57 -6.43 -11.80 11.12
N VAL A 58 -7.49 -11.04 10.80
CA VAL A 58 -8.05 -10.97 9.44
C VAL A 58 -7.02 -10.41 8.45
N ALA A 59 -6.29 -9.36 8.80
CA ALA A 59 -5.27 -8.76 7.94
C ALA A 59 -4.12 -9.74 7.65
N ILE A 60 -3.63 -10.46 8.67
CA ILE A 60 -2.60 -11.50 8.51
C ILE A 60 -3.10 -12.62 7.59
N GLY A 61 -4.30 -13.16 7.87
CA GLY A 61 -4.90 -14.23 7.08
C GLY A 61 -5.13 -13.80 5.63
N PHE A 62 -5.70 -12.61 5.41
CA PHE A 62 -5.91 -12.06 4.08
C PHE A 62 -4.59 -11.88 3.34
N TYR A 63 -3.56 -11.33 3.98
CA TYR A 63 -2.26 -11.12 3.34
C TYR A 63 -1.62 -12.44 2.89
N VAL A 64 -1.73 -13.50 3.68
CA VAL A 64 -1.18 -14.82 3.36
C VAL A 64 -2.03 -15.53 2.31
N PHE A 65 -3.30 -15.79 2.60
CA PHE A 65 -4.14 -16.65 1.76
C PHE A 65 -4.67 -15.92 0.52
N ILE A 66 -5.19 -14.71 0.70
CA ILE A 66 -5.83 -13.98 -0.40
C ILE A 66 -4.77 -13.29 -1.24
N TYR A 67 -3.90 -12.47 -0.66
CA TYR A 67 -2.89 -11.76 -1.45
C TYR A 67 -1.77 -12.68 -1.94
N THR A 68 -1.01 -13.30 -1.03
CA THR A 68 0.23 -13.99 -1.39
C THR A 68 -0.01 -15.26 -2.21
N MET A 69 -0.98 -16.10 -1.80
CA MET A 69 -1.26 -17.36 -2.47
C MET A 69 -2.20 -17.21 -3.67
N ALA A 70 -3.35 -16.53 -3.50
CA ALA A 70 -4.37 -16.48 -4.55
C ALA A 70 -4.19 -15.33 -5.55
N LEU A 71 -4.07 -14.08 -5.10
CA LEU A 71 -4.12 -12.95 -6.02
C LEU A 71 -2.80 -12.71 -6.75
N LYS A 72 -1.68 -12.69 -6.00
CA LYS A 72 -0.38 -12.23 -6.51
C LYS A 72 0.05 -12.97 -7.77
N ARG A 73 -0.17 -14.27 -7.83
CA ARG A 73 0.26 -15.16 -8.93
C ARG A 73 -0.75 -15.27 -10.07
N HIS A 74 -2.01 -14.86 -9.87
CA HIS A 74 -3.10 -15.24 -10.77
C HIS A 74 -3.88 -14.05 -11.36
N THR A 75 -3.70 -12.81 -10.88
CA THR A 75 -4.43 -11.65 -11.42
C THR A 75 -3.62 -10.36 -11.43
N SER A 76 -3.91 -9.47 -12.38
CA SER A 76 -3.38 -8.09 -12.43
C SER A 76 -4.03 -7.13 -11.45
N GLN A 77 -5.14 -7.54 -10.82
CA GLN A 77 -5.75 -6.86 -9.69
C GLN A 77 -5.09 -7.21 -8.36
N ASN A 78 -3.95 -7.92 -8.40
CA ASN A 78 -3.22 -8.38 -7.23
C ASN A 78 -2.89 -7.27 -6.24
N ILE A 79 -2.47 -6.10 -6.72
CA ILE A 79 -2.08 -4.97 -5.90
C ILE A 79 -3.28 -4.15 -5.44
N VAL A 80 -4.37 -4.13 -6.20
CA VAL A 80 -5.59 -3.42 -5.80
C VAL A 80 -6.20 -4.13 -4.60
N TRP A 81 -6.56 -5.41 -4.76
CA TRP A 81 -7.18 -6.18 -3.69
C TRP A 81 -6.17 -6.62 -2.62
N GLY A 82 -4.93 -6.94 -3.01
CA GLY A 82 -3.86 -7.18 -2.05
C GLY A 82 -3.49 -5.95 -1.25
N GLY A 83 -3.62 -4.76 -1.84
CA GLY A 83 -3.43 -3.48 -1.18
C GLY A 83 -4.40 -3.25 -0.03
N ALA A 84 -5.61 -3.85 -0.06
CA ALA A 84 -6.55 -3.78 1.05
C ALA A 84 -5.90 -4.26 2.37
N ALA A 85 -5.11 -5.33 2.33
CA ALA A 85 -4.36 -5.82 3.47
C ALA A 85 -3.36 -4.79 4.01
N GLY A 86 -2.69 -4.07 3.10
CA GLY A 86 -1.74 -3.01 3.43
C GLY A 86 -2.40 -1.76 4.03
N CYS A 87 -3.71 -1.60 3.85
CA CYS A 87 -4.48 -0.47 4.38
C CYS A 87 -5.12 -0.78 5.75
N MET A 88 -5.25 -2.06 6.10
CA MET A 88 -5.78 -2.51 7.40
C MET A 88 -5.13 -1.86 8.63
N PRO A 89 -3.83 -1.50 8.65
CA PRO A 89 -3.24 -0.80 9.79
C PRO A 89 -3.99 0.47 10.22
N VAL A 90 -4.65 1.18 9.30
CA VAL A 90 -5.48 2.34 9.64
C VAL A 90 -6.68 1.94 10.51
N LEU A 91 -7.41 0.91 10.08
CA LEU A 91 -8.57 0.40 10.81
C LEU A 91 -8.17 -0.25 12.13
N ILE A 92 -7.06 -1.00 12.13
CA ILE A 92 -6.47 -1.61 13.33
C ILE A 92 -6.07 -0.52 14.33
N GLY A 93 -5.36 0.51 13.89
CA GLY A 93 -4.93 1.62 14.75
C GLY A 93 -6.10 2.39 15.34
N TRP A 94 -7.14 2.66 14.54
CA TRP A 94 -8.37 3.29 15.03
C TRP A 94 -9.10 2.42 16.06
N ALA A 95 -9.28 1.12 15.76
CA ALA A 95 -9.93 0.17 16.65
C ALA A 95 -9.13 -0.06 17.94
N ALA A 96 -7.80 0.02 17.89
CA ALA A 96 -6.93 -0.18 19.05
C ALA A 96 -7.14 0.88 20.15
N VAL A 97 -7.64 2.06 19.78
CA VAL A 97 -7.95 3.14 20.72
C VAL A 97 -9.44 3.20 21.03
N THR A 98 -10.30 3.02 20.03
CA THR A 98 -11.74 3.33 20.16
C THR A 98 -12.64 2.10 20.31
N ASN A 99 -12.10 0.89 20.12
CA ASN A 99 -12.85 -0.37 20.03
C ASN A 99 -14.10 -0.29 19.11
N SER A 100 -14.05 0.55 18.08
CA SER A 100 -15.13 0.76 17.11
C SER A 100 -14.55 1.15 15.76
N ILE A 101 -15.38 1.35 14.75
CA ILE A 101 -14.99 1.92 13.45
C ILE A 101 -15.84 3.14 13.15
N SER A 102 -15.17 4.22 12.77
CA SER A 102 -15.82 5.45 12.30
C SER A 102 -15.65 5.60 10.78
N TRP A 103 -16.48 6.46 10.20
CA TRP A 103 -16.30 6.87 8.80
C TRP A 103 -14.98 7.60 8.54
N ILE A 104 -14.39 8.23 9.56
CA ILE A 104 -13.04 8.83 9.50
C ILE A 104 -11.99 7.74 9.24
N ALA A 105 -12.04 6.64 10.00
CA ALA A 105 -11.14 5.51 9.83
C ALA A 105 -11.28 4.87 8.44
N VAL A 106 -12.51 4.73 7.96
CA VAL A 106 -12.81 4.20 6.62
C VAL A 106 -12.30 5.13 5.53
N ALA A 107 -12.52 6.45 5.64
CA ALA A 107 -12.00 7.42 4.69
C ALA A 107 -10.46 7.38 4.63
N PHE A 108 -9.79 7.28 5.78
CA PHE A 108 -8.33 7.16 5.81
C PHE A 108 -7.84 5.83 5.24
N PHE A 109 -8.54 4.72 5.50
CA PHE A 109 -8.29 3.44 4.83
C PHE A 109 -8.36 3.59 3.31
N LEU A 110 -9.38 4.30 2.80
CA LEU A 110 -9.56 4.54 1.36
C LEU A 110 -8.45 5.40 0.76
N VAL A 111 -7.92 6.38 1.49
CA VAL A 111 -6.74 7.15 1.04
C VAL A 111 -5.57 6.22 0.75
N ILE A 112 -5.21 5.35 1.70
CA ILE A 112 -4.09 4.42 1.51
C ILE A 112 -4.42 3.39 0.42
N PHE A 113 -5.67 2.92 0.36
CA PHE A 113 -6.12 1.96 -0.63
C PHE A 113 -5.98 2.49 -2.05
N PHE A 114 -6.46 3.71 -2.32
CA PHE A 114 -6.37 4.31 -3.64
C PHE A 114 -4.96 4.85 -3.94
N TRP A 115 -4.16 5.17 -2.93
CA TRP A 115 -2.74 5.51 -3.11
C TRP A 115 -1.89 4.30 -3.53
N THR A 116 -2.25 3.08 -3.10
CA THR A 116 -1.44 1.87 -3.29
C THR A 116 -1.21 1.52 -4.77
N PRO A 117 -2.23 1.48 -5.66
CA PRO A 117 -2.03 1.18 -7.08
C PRO A 117 -1.10 2.15 -7.83
N PRO A 118 -1.27 3.49 -7.79
CA PRO A 118 -0.36 4.40 -8.49
C PRO A 118 1.05 4.36 -7.90
N HIS A 119 1.20 4.17 -6.58
CA HIS A 119 2.51 3.96 -5.95
C HIS A 119 3.20 2.70 -6.47
N PHE A 120 2.52 1.55 -6.37
CA PHE A 120 3.15 0.27 -6.67
C PHE A 120 3.29 0.01 -8.18
N TRP A 121 2.35 0.46 -9.01
CA TRP A 121 2.51 0.34 -10.47
C TRP A 121 3.66 1.20 -10.99
N ALA A 122 3.96 2.33 -10.36
CA ALA A 122 5.17 3.10 -10.66
C ALA A 122 6.45 2.28 -10.39
N LEU A 123 6.48 1.51 -9.30
CA LEU A 123 7.55 0.55 -9.03
C LEU A 123 7.58 -0.60 -10.07
N ALA A 124 6.41 -1.16 -10.40
CA ALA A 124 6.30 -2.27 -11.33
C ALA A 124 6.64 -1.90 -12.77
N ILE A 125 6.49 -0.63 -13.17
CA ILE A 125 7.04 -0.11 -14.42
C ILE A 125 8.57 -0.21 -14.41
N LYS A 126 9.22 0.25 -13.34
CA LYS A 126 10.69 0.23 -13.23
C LYS A 126 11.26 -1.19 -13.19
N TYR A 127 10.58 -2.11 -12.50
CA TYR A 127 11.02 -3.50 -12.33
C TYR A 127 10.22 -4.48 -13.19
N LYS A 128 9.73 -4.03 -14.35
CA LYS A 128 8.88 -4.86 -15.23
C LYS A 128 9.53 -6.20 -15.55
N ASP A 129 10.79 -6.18 -15.97
CA ASP A 129 11.55 -7.37 -16.38
C ASP A 129 11.69 -8.40 -15.24
N ASP A 130 11.85 -7.93 -14.00
CA ASP A 130 11.89 -8.81 -12.82
C ASP A 130 10.52 -9.49 -12.62
N TYR A 131 9.42 -8.74 -12.68
CA TYR A 131 8.08 -9.31 -12.52
C TYR A 131 7.72 -10.28 -13.66
N GLU A 132 8.13 -9.97 -14.88
CA GLU A 132 7.96 -10.83 -16.05
C GLU A 132 8.76 -12.13 -15.92
N ALA A 133 10.03 -12.06 -15.49
CA ALA A 133 10.86 -13.24 -15.24
C ALA A 133 10.26 -14.17 -14.15
N ALA A 134 9.60 -13.59 -13.15
CA ALA A 134 8.89 -14.34 -12.11
C ALA A 134 7.46 -14.76 -12.50
N SER A 135 7.02 -14.51 -13.75
CA SER A 135 5.66 -14.78 -14.23
C SER A 135 4.55 -14.17 -13.34
N ILE A 136 4.82 -13.01 -12.74
CA ILE A 136 3.86 -12.29 -11.90
C ILE A 136 3.06 -11.34 -12.80
N PRO A 137 1.74 -11.51 -12.94
CA PRO A 137 0.92 -10.75 -13.90
C PRO A 137 0.59 -9.34 -13.40
N MET A 138 1.60 -8.55 -13.02
CA MET A 138 1.40 -7.15 -12.63
C MET A 138 0.78 -6.37 -13.79
N LEU A 139 -0.09 -5.39 -13.51
CA LEU A 139 -0.75 -4.61 -14.56
C LEU A 139 0.25 -4.01 -15.58
N PRO A 140 1.40 -3.42 -15.17
CA PRO A 140 2.39 -2.92 -16.13
C PRO A 140 3.15 -3.99 -16.94
N VAL A 141 3.08 -5.26 -16.53
CA VAL A 141 3.66 -6.39 -17.27
C VAL A 141 2.73 -6.81 -18.40
N ILE A 142 1.43 -6.94 -18.11
CA ILE A 142 0.48 -7.57 -19.03
C ILE A 142 -0.34 -6.57 -19.88
N ALA A 143 -0.42 -5.31 -19.49
CA ALA A 143 -1.28 -4.31 -20.14
C ALA A 143 -0.47 -3.25 -20.90
N ALA A 144 -1.10 -2.65 -21.91
CA ALA A 144 -0.56 -1.50 -22.61
C ALA A 144 -0.33 -0.31 -21.64
N ARG A 145 0.72 0.48 -21.88
CA ARG A 145 1.07 1.65 -21.05
C ARG A 145 -0.10 2.61 -20.87
N THR A 146 -0.93 2.80 -21.90
CA THR A 146 -2.15 3.62 -21.87
C THR A 146 -3.12 3.15 -20.78
N ILE A 147 -3.34 1.84 -20.68
CA ILE A 147 -4.23 1.24 -19.69
C ILE A 147 -3.67 1.44 -18.29
N VAL A 148 -2.36 1.25 -18.11
CA VAL A 148 -1.68 1.48 -16.83
C VAL A 148 -1.85 2.92 -16.39
N VAL A 149 -1.51 3.88 -17.26
CA VAL A 149 -1.60 5.32 -16.97
C VAL A 149 -3.04 5.72 -16.67
N LYS A 150 -4.03 5.24 -17.44
CA LYS A 150 -5.45 5.50 -17.20
C LYS A 150 -5.92 4.99 -15.84
N ASN A 151 -5.51 3.76 -15.46
CA ASN A 151 -5.84 3.23 -14.15
C ASN A 151 -5.16 4.05 -13.05
N MET A 152 -3.86 4.35 -13.17
CA MET A 152 -3.15 5.21 -12.21
C MET A 152 -3.90 6.53 -11.99
N TRP A 153 -4.42 7.15 -13.06
CA TRP A 153 -5.22 8.37 -12.96
C TRP A 153 -6.52 8.18 -12.20
N PHE A 154 -7.28 7.13 -12.51
CA PHE A 154 -8.51 6.81 -11.78
C PHE A 154 -8.25 6.67 -10.28
N TYR A 155 -7.22 5.91 -9.91
CA TYR A 155 -6.84 5.70 -8.51
C TYR A 155 -6.32 6.98 -7.85
N THR A 156 -5.57 7.83 -8.56
CA THR A 156 -5.13 9.14 -8.04
C THR A 156 -6.32 10.08 -7.77
N VAL A 157 -7.31 10.14 -8.66
CA VAL A 157 -8.51 10.96 -8.43
C VAL A 157 -9.31 10.43 -7.24
N ALA A 158 -9.49 9.11 -7.15
CA ALA A 158 -10.17 8.48 -6.01
C ALA A 158 -9.43 8.71 -4.68
N MET A 159 -8.09 8.70 -4.70
CA MET A 159 -7.25 9.04 -3.55
C MET A 159 -7.49 10.49 -3.11
N ILE A 160 -7.43 11.46 -4.02
CA ILE A 160 -7.66 12.88 -3.71
C ILE A 160 -9.07 13.09 -3.14
N ALA A 161 -10.09 12.48 -3.76
CA ALA A 161 -11.46 12.53 -3.27
C ALA A 161 -11.59 11.96 -1.85
N SER A 162 -10.93 10.82 -1.58
CA SER A 162 -10.91 10.20 -0.25
C SER A 162 -10.16 11.05 0.77
N SER A 163 -9.08 11.73 0.38
CA SER A 163 -8.34 12.65 1.24
C SER A 163 -9.19 13.85 1.62
N ILE A 164 -9.91 14.44 0.66
CA ILE A 164 -10.86 15.54 0.92
C ILE A 164 -11.98 15.08 1.85
N ALA A 165 -12.57 13.90 1.57
CA ALA A 165 -13.60 13.32 2.42
C ALA A 165 -13.09 13.08 3.85
N LEU A 166 -11.84 12.64 4.02
CA LEU A 166 -11.23 12.46 5.33
C LEU A 166 -11.13 13.78 6.10
N ILE A 167 -10.59 14.83 5.49
CA ILE A 167 -10.48 16.15 6.13
C ILE A 167 -11.87 16.68 6.54
N TYR A 168 -12.86 16.51 5.67
CA TYR A 168 -14.24 16.93 5.92
C TYR A 168 -14.90 16.12 7.05
N LEU A 169 -14.82 14.79 7.02
CA LEU A 169 -15.41 13.91 8.04
C LEU A 169 -14.76 14.06 9.42
N ALA A 170 -13.45 14.33 9.45
CA ALA A 170 -12.72 14.63 10.68
C ALA A 170 -12.95 16.07 11.16
N ASP A 171 -13.66 16.89 10.37
CA ASP A 171 -13.94 18.31 10.64
C ASP A 171 -12.64 19.08 10.96
N LEU A 172 -11.58 18.82 10.18
CA LEU A 172 -10.30 19.49 10.35
C LEU A 172 -10.35 20.91 9.76
N GLN A 173 -9.42 21.76 10.19
CA GLN A 173 -9.39 23.17 9.84
C GLN A 173 -9.28 23.39 8.32
N TRP A 174 -9.84 24.49 7.84
CA TRP A 174 -9.87 24.83 6.41
C TRP A 174 -8.48 24.87 5.76
N TRP A 175 -7.44 25.28 6.50
CA TRP A 175 -6.06 25.29 5.99
C TRP A 175 -5.54 23.87 5.71
N ALA A 176 -5.98 22.86 6.46
CA ALA A 176 -5.63 21.46 6.20
C ALA A 176 -6.28 20.96 4.90
N MET A 177 -7.48 21.45 4.57
CA MET A 177 -8.12 21.19 3.28
C MET A 177 -7.30 21.76 2.11
N VAL A 178 -6.84 23.01 2.24
CA VAL A 178 -6.02 23.67 1.20
C VAL A 178 -4.72 22.90 0.96
N ILE A 179 -4.02 22.52 2.03
CA ILE A 179 -2.77 21.74 1.90
C ILE A 179 -3.06 20.35 1.33
N THR A 180 -4.15 19.70 1.72
CA THR A 180 -4.56 18.39 1.19
C THR A 180 -4.80 18.44 -0.33
N ILE A 181 -5.53 19.45 -0.80
CA ILE A 181 -5.75 19.68 -2.23
C ILE A 181 -4.42 19.96 -2.93
N GLY A 182 -3.57 20.82 -2.35
CA GLY A 182 -2.24 21.13 -2.89
C GLY A 182 -1.37 19.89 -3.06
N LEU A 183 -1.28 19.04 -2.04
CA LEU A 183 -0.55 17.77 -2.09
C LEU A 183 -1.12 16.83 -3.18
N GLY A 184 -2.45 16.74 -3.27
CA GLY A 184 -3.13 15.95 -4.30
C GLY A 184 -2.82 16.43 -5.71
N LEU A 185 -2.84 17.74 -5.94
CA LEU A 185 -2.50 18.35 -7.23
C LEU A 185 -1.03 18.14 -7.60
N VAL A 186 -0.11 18.21 -6.63
CA VAL A 186 1.31 17.89 -6.86
C VAL A 186 1.47 16.44 -7.31
N PHE A 187 0.77 15.49 -6.67
CA PHE A 187 0.79 14.10 -7.10
C PHE A 187 0.22 13.92 -8.51
N ALA A 188 -0.93 14.53 -8.79
CA ALA A 188 -1.56 14.51 -10.10
C ALA A 188 -0.65 15.11 -11.20
N PHE A 189 0.04 16.21 -10.90
CA PHE A 189 0.98 16.84 -11.82
C PHE A 189 2.15 15.94 -12.18
N GLN A 190 2.65 15.15 -11.23
CA GLN A 190 3.69 14.16 -11.53
C GLN A 190 3.16 13.04 -12.42
N LEU A 191 1.91 12.62 -12.21
CA LEU A 191 1.29 11.62 -13.07
C LEU A 191 1.04 12.14 -14.50
N LEU A 192 0.81 13.44 -14.69
CA LEU A 192 0.74 14.04 -16.04
C LEU A 192 2.07 13.91 -16.80
N GLN A 193 3.20 13.86 -16.09
CA GLN A 193 4.51 13.68 -16.71
C GLN A 193 4.75 12.25 -17.18
N LEU A 194 3.95 11.27 -16.70
CA LEU A 194 4.05 9.87 -17.09
C LEU A 194 3.39 9.65 -18.47
N LYS A 195 4.05 10.16 -19.50
CA LYS A 195 3.63 10.01 -20.90
C LYS A 195 4.07 8.66 -21.44
N GLU A 196 3.11 7.88 -21.95
CA GLU A 196 3.32 6.52 -22.46
C GLU A 196 4.38 6.38 -23.56
N ASN A 197 4.49 7.39 -24.43
CA ASN A 197 5.41 7.43 -25.59
C ASN A 197 6.72 8.18 -25.29
N SER A 198 6.97 8.55 -24.03
CA SER A 198 8.20 9.25 -23.65
C SER A 198 9.35 8.27 -23.43
N GLU A 199 10.54 8.60 -23.93
CA GLU A 199 11.78 7.87 -23.62
C GLU A 199 12.07 7.85 -22.11
N ASN A 200 11.61 8.88 -21.39
CA ASN A 200 11.80 9.02 -19.94
C ASN A 200 10.77 8.25 -19.09
N TYR A 201 9.92 7.42 -19.69
CA TYR A 201 8.80 6.73 -19.00
C TYR A 201 9.23 6.03 -17.69
N ASN A 202 10.30 5.23 -17.73
CA ASN A 202 10.81 4.51 -16.55
C ASN A 202 11.40 5.45 -15.48
N SER A 203 12.07 6.53 -15.90
CA SER A 203 12.65 7.52 -15.00
C SER A 203 11.56 8.31 -14.27
N VAL A 204 10.50 8.69 -14.98
CA VAL A 204 9.34 9.38 -14.39
C VAL A 204 8.60 8.45 -13.42
N ALA A 205 8.38 7.19 -13.78
CA ALA A 205 7.78 6.21 -12.88
C ALA A 205 8.60 6.04 -11.58
N ALA A 206 9.93 5.99 -11.67
CA ALA A 206 10.79 5.96 -10.50
C ALA A 206 10.63 7.22 -9.63
N LYS A 207 10.50 8.40 -10.23
CA LYS A 207 10.24 9.65 -9.49
C LYS A 207 8.89 9.63 -8.79
N ILE A 208 7.83 9.19 -9.48
CA ILE A 208 6.48 9.04 -8.90
C ILE A 208 6.52 8.12 -7.68
N PHE A 209 7.24 6.99 -7.77
CA PHE A 209 7.40 6.08 -6.64
C PHE A 209 8.00 6.78 -5.41
N HIS A 210 9.09 7.54 -5.55
CA HIS A 210 9.69 8.23 -4.41
C HIS A 210 8.79 9.34 -3.87
N TRP A 211 8.24 10.18 -4.75
CA TRP A 211 7.34 11.26 -4.36
C TRP A 211 6.06 10.77 -3.71
N SER A 212 5.54 9.62 -4.12
CA SER A 212 4.33 9.04 -3.51
C SER A 212 4.55 8.69 -2.03
N ILE A 213 5.76 8.29 -1.65
CA ILE A 213 6.13 8.09 -0.24
C ILE A 213 6.17 9.44 0.48
N THR A 214 6.83 10.44 -0.12
CA THR A 214 6.87 11.81 0.43
C THR A 214 5.47 12.39 0.62
N TYR A 215 4.59 12.21 -0.37
CA TYR A 215 3.18 12.62 -0.30
C TYR A 215 2.49 11.98 0.91
N LEU A 216 2.59 10.66 1.08
CA LEU A 216 1.92 9.97 2.16
C LEU A 216 2.48 10.36 3.53
N THR A 217 3.79 10.58 3.64
CA THR A 217 4.44 11.11 4.85
C THR A 217 3.93 12.51 5.19
N LEU A 218 3.92 13.43 4.22
CA LEU A 218 3.45 14.80 4.43
C LEU A 218 1.96 14.83 4.77
N PHE A 219 1.14 14.03 4.09
CA PHE A 219 -0.28 13.92 4.39
C PHE A 219 -0.52 13.36 5.80
N SER A 220 0.20 12.32 6.21
CA SER A 220 0.08 11.76 7.56
C SER A 220 0.51 12.77 8.64
N ALA A 221 1.61 13.50 8.42
CA ALA A 221 2.05 14.56 9.31
C ALA A 221 1.03 15.70 9.40
N LEU A 222 0.44 16.08 8.26
CA LEU A 222 -0.63 17.08 8.19
C LEU A 222 -1.83 16.67 9.05
N LEU A 223 -2.29 15.42 8.97
CA LEU A 223 -3.41 14.93 9.78
C LEU A 223 -3.13 15.06 11.28
N VAL A 224 -1.91 14.70 11.72
CA VAL A 224 -1.50 14.83 13.13
C VAL A 224 -1.46 16.29 13.56
N VAL A 225 -0.82 17.16 12.78
CA VAL A 225 -0.71 18.60 13.11
C VAL A 225 -2.08 19.27 13.12
N ALA A 226 -2.93 18.99 12.14
CA ALA A 226 -4.29 19.51 12.08
C ALA A 226 -5.11 19.07 13.31
N GLN A 227 -5.05 17.79 13.66
CA GLN A 227 -5.76 17.27 14.82
C GLN A 227 -5.27 17.89 16.15
N LEU A 228 -3.96 18.09 16.30
CA LEU A 228 -3.40 18.72 17.52
C LEU A 228 -3.74 20.21 17.63
N LEU A 229 -3.86 20.91 16.50
CA LEU A 229 -4.24 22.32 16.46
C LEU A 229 -5.76 22.54 16.45
N LYS A 230 -6.58 21.48 16.51
CA LYS A 230 -8.06 21.56 16.52
C LYS A 230 -8.61 21.94 17.90
N ALA A 231 -7.78 22.57 18.75
CA ALA A 231 -8.17 23.06 20.07
C ALA A 231 -9.30 24.09 19.99
#